data_AF-A0A857CZB5-F1
#
_entry.id   AF-A0A857CZB5-F1
#
_cell.length_a   1.000
_cell.length_b   1.000
_cell.length_c   1.000
_cell.angle_alpha   90.00
_cell.angle_beta   90.00
_cell.angle_gamma   90.00
#
_symmetry.space_group_name_H-M   'P 1'
#
loop_
_entity.id
_entity.type
_entity.pdbx_description
1 polymer ?
#
loop_
_entity_poly.entity_id
_entity_poly.type
_entity_poly.pdbx_seq_one_letter_code
_entity_poly.pdbx_strand_id
1 'polypeptide(L)'
;METDEVIALLDKHKYIVESYVLVRELKILLNVGAVHFYPKIRIKIWKSSVNSREPFHFTVSHNVHTPTQFGPYYPSVAQAVTESQAIHSAISAITTFLVSAINEGHEPSDDWLVPNEDF
;
A
#
# COMPACT_ATOMS: atom_id res chain seq x y z
N MET A 1 19.02 -11.03 -12.60
CA MET A 1 17.95 -10.74 -13.57
C MET A 1 17.21 -9.56 -12.99
N GLU A 2 17.23 -8.45 -13.72
CA GLU A 2 16.55 -7.22 -13.29
C GLU A 2 15.04 -7.39 -13.39
N THR A 3 14.27 -6.61 -12.63
CA THR A 3 12.80 -6.68 -12.61
C THR A 3 12.20 -6.65 -14.02
N ASP A 4 12.72 -5.79 -14.90
CA ASP A 4 12.20 -5.64 -16.27
C ASP A 4 12.51 -6.85 -17.17
N GLU A 5 13.60 -7.56 -16.90
CA GLU A 5 13.93 -8.81 -17.60
C GLU A 5 12.97 -9.93 -17.20
N VAL A 6 12.59 -9.99 -15.90
CA VAL A 6 11.58 -10.93 -15.38
C VAL A 6 10.24 -10.65 -16.05
N ILE A 7 9.79 -9.39 -16.06
CA ILE A 7 8.51 -8.99 -16.67
C ILE A 7 8.50 -9.37 -18.16
N ALA A 8 9.55 -9.03 -18.91
CA ALA A 8 9.64 -9.35 -20.34
C ALA A 8 9.64 -10.88 -20.62
N LEU A 9 10.14 -11.69 -19.68
CA LEU A 9 10.06 -13.15 -19.76
C LEU A 9 8.64 -13.65 -19.51
N LEU A 10 7.95 -13.10 -18.51
CA LEU A 10 6.58 -13.48 -18.16
C LEU A 10 5.58 -13.06 -19.25
N ASP A 11 5.74 -11.88 -19.84
CA ASP A 11 4.89 -11.37 -20.93
C ASP A 11 4.90 -12.26 -22.19
N LYS A 12 5.99 -13.01 -22.42
CA LYS A 12 6.12 -13.92 -23.55
C LYS A 12 5.52 -15.29 -23.28
N HIS A 13 5.15 -15.59 -22.04
CA HIS A 13 4.71 -16.92 -21.65
C HIS A 13 3.22 -17.11 -21.95
N LYS A 14 2.89 -18.01 -22.88
CA LYS A 14 1.52 -18.22 -23.40
C LYS A 14 0.42 -18.56 -22.37
N TYR A 15 0.79 -18.93 -21.15
CA TYR A 15 -0.15 -19.26 -20.07
C TYR A 15 -0.30 -18.15 -19.02
N ILE A 16 0.36 -17.01 -19.21
CA ILE A 16 0.30 -15.86 -18.31
C ILE A 16 -0.52 -14.76 -18.98
N VAL A 17 -1.56 -14.29 -18.30
CA VAL A 17 -2.42 -13.19 -18.78
C VAL A 17 -1.90 -11.85 -18.25
N GLU A 18 -1.52 -11.82 -16.98
CA GLU A 18 -0.91 -10.67 -16.30
C GLU A 18 0.11 -11.17 -15.28
N SER A 19 1.07 -10.32 -14.97
CA SER A 19 2.07 -10.62 -13.96
C SER A 19 2.50 -9.36 -13.22
N TYR A 20 2.87 -9.55 -11.96
CA TYR A 20 3.32 -8.50 -11.05
C TYR A 20 4.57 -9.00 -10.35
N VAL A 21 5.68 -8.28 -10.51
CA VAL A 21 6.96 -8.65 -9.92
C VAL A 21 7.22 -7.76 -8.71
N LEU A 22 7.47 -8.37 -7.55
CA LEU A 22 7.81 -7.63 -6.34
C LEU A 22 9.14 -6.91 -6.53
N VAL A 23 9.13 -5.58 -6.41
CA VAL A 23 10.31 -4.73 -6.51
C VAL A 23 10.86 -4.41 -5.14
N ARG A 24 9.96 -4.18 -4.17
CA ARG A 24 10.36 -3.83 -2.81
C ARG A 24 9.35 -4.29 -1.79
N GLU A 25 9.84 -4.72 -0.65
CA GLU A 25 9.06 -4.83 0.57
C GLU A 25 9.66 -3.95 1.65
N LEU A 26 8.80 -3.17 2.31
CA LEU A 26 9.16 -2.24 3.36
C LEU A 26 8.45 -2.63 4.64
N LYS A 27 9.16 -2.56 5.77
CA LYS A 27 8.59 -2.63 7.12
C LYS A 27 8.77 -1.27 7.77
N ILE A 28 7.66 -0.63 8.14
CA ILE A 28 7.65 0.76 8.58
C ILE A 28 6.94 0.84 9.93
N LEU A 29 7.52 1.65 10.82
CA LEU A 29 6.87 2.11 12.03
C LEU A 29 6.44 3.56 11.81
N LEU A 30 5.13 3.80 11.77
CA LEU A 30 4.59 5.14 11.48
C LEU A 30 4.64 6.03 12.71
N ASN A 31 4.95 7.31 12.50
CA ASN A 31 4.68 8.37 13.47
C ASN A 31 3.45 9.15 13.00
N VAL A 32 2.33 8.98 13.71
CA VAL A 32 1.04 9.61 13.39
C VAL A 32 0.64 10.73 14.37
N GLY A 33 1.60 11.21 15.19
CA GLY A 33 1.37 12.34 16.09
C GLY A 33 0.70 12.00 17.44
N ALA A 34 0.42 10.73 17.70
CA ALA A 34 -0.13 10.26 18.98
C ALA A 34 0.97 9.65 19.88
N VAL A 35 0.93 10.00 21.17
CA VAL A 35 1.87 9.46 22.17
C VAL A 35 1.61 7.97 22.34
N HIS A 36 2.67 7.16 22.34
CA HIS A 36 2.63 5.69 22.47
C HIS A 36 1.88 4.91 21.37
N PHE A 37 1.41 5.56 20.31
CA PHE A 37 0.78 4.89 19.18
C PHE A 37 1.64 5.00 17.91
N TYR A 38 2.31 3.89 17.58
CA TYR A 38 3.21 3.79 16.43
C TYR A 38 2.84 2.57 15.56
N PRO A 39 1.87 2.71 14.66
CA PRO A 39 1.42 1.63 13.78
C PRO A 39 2.57 0.96 13.05
N LYS A 40 2.63 -0.38 13.15
CA LYS A 40 3.55 -1.20 12.36
C LYS A 40 2.86 -1.65 11.09
N ILE A 41 3.40 -1.24 9.95
CA ILE A 41 2.85 -1.60 8.64
C ILE A 41 3.93 -2.24 7.77
N ARG A 42 3.49 -3.05 6.81
CA ARG A 42 4.33 -3.46 5.69
C ARG A 42 3.73 -2.93 4.39
N ILE A 43 4.61 -2.62 3.45
CA ILE A 43 4.24 -2.15 2.11
C ILE A 43 4.99 -3.02 1.11
N LYS A 44 4.29 -3.56 0.13
CA LYS A 44 4.91 -4.19 -1.04
C LYS A 44 4.70 -3.27 -2.24
N ILE A 45 5.76 -3.08 -3.02
CA ILE A 45 5.73 -2.37 -4.29
C ILE A 45 5.98 -3.39 -5.39
N TRP A 46 5.03 -3.46 -6.31
CA TRP A 46 5.04 -4.35 -7.45
C TRP A 46 5.24 -3.55 -8.73
N LYS A 47 5.79 -4.19 -9.76
CA LYS A 47 5.87 -3.63 -11.11
C LYS A 47 5.27 -4.59 -12.12
N SER A 48 4.54 -4.04 -13.09
CA SER A 48 3.86 -4.79 -14.14
C SER A 48 3.90 -4.04 -15.47
N SER A 49 3.79 -4.80 -16.57
CA SER A 49 3.61 -4.30 -17.93
C SER A 49 2.14 -4.03 -18.29
N VAL A 50 1.17 -4.47 -17.46
CA VAL A 50 -0.28 -4.40 -17.73
C VAL A 50 -0.74 -2.97 -18.04
N ASN A 51 -0.28 -1.98 -17.26
CA ASN A 51 -0.47 -0.56 -17.54
C ASN A 51 0.89 0.13 -17.60
N SER A 52 1.42 0.31 -18.81
CA SER A 52 2.72 0.94 -19.01
C SER A 52 2.80 2.42 -18.60
N ARG A 53 1.65 3.11 -18.44
CA ARG A 53 1.62 4.51 -17.95
C ARG A 53 1.79 4.59 -16.45
N GLU A 54 1.27 3.61 -15.72
CA GLU A 54 1.33 3.51 -14.26
C GLU A 54 1.78 2.09 -13.87
N PRO A 55 3.06 1.76 -14.14
CA PRO A 55 3.52 0.38 -14.06
C PRO A 55 3.76 -0.10 -12.63
N PHE A 56 3.74 0.79 -11.64
CA PHE A 56 3.96 0.44 -10.24
C PHE A 56 2.65 0.30 -9.50
N HIS A 57 2.57 -0.69 -8.61
CA HIS A 57 1.42 -0.94 -7.75
C HIS A 57 1.89 -1.06 -6.31
N PHE A 58 1.06 -0.66 -5.35
CA PHE A 58 1.35 -0.91 -3.94
C PHE A 58 0.27 -1.77 -3.29
N THR A 59 0.68 -2.60 -2.34
CA THR A 59 -0.20 -3.22 -1.36
C THR A 59 0.29 -2.87 0.04
N VAL A 60 -0.66 -2.67 0.96
CA VAL A 60 -0.39 -2.38 2.37
C VAL A 60 -0.86 -3.54 3.23
N SER A 61 -0.17 -3.82 4.34
CA SER A 61 -0.53 -4.95 5.21
C SER A 61 -1.82 -4.75 6.00
N HIS A 62 -2.23 -3.50 6.19
CA HIS A 62 -3.44 -3.15 6.90
C HIS A 62 -4.17 -2.03 6.15
N ASN A 63 -5.49 -2.16 6.10
CA ASN A 63 -6.42 -1.09 5.77
C ASN A 63 -6.76 -0.32 7.06
N VAL A 64 -7.19 0.93 6.92
CA VAL A 64 -7.50 1.78 8.08
C VAL A 64 -9.01 1.87 8.27
N HIS A 65 -9.47 1.66 9.50
CA HIS A 65 -10.87 1.79 9.91
C HIS A 65 -10.97 2.62 11.20
N THR A 66 -11.01 3.93 11.04
CA THR A 66 -11.23 4.87 12.15
C THR A 66 -12.72 5.04 12.45
N PRO A 67 -13.10 5.55 13.64
CA PRO A 67 -14.51 5.77 14.01
C PRO A 67 -15.29 6.71 13.08
N THR A 68 -14.59 7.52 12.29
CA THR A 68 -15.16 8.48 11.34
C THR A 68 -15.63 7.83 10.03
N GLN A 69 -15.27 6.56 9.78
CA GLN A 69 -15.53 5.86 8.53
C GLN A 69 -16.71 4.87 8.69
N PHE A 70 -17.44 4.62 7.61
CA PHE A 70 -18.48 3.58 7.59
C PHE A 70 -17.92 2.15 7.51
N GLY A 71 -16.65 2.00 7.15
CA GLY A 71 -15.94 0.74 7.02
C GLY A 71 -14.46 0.99 6.73
N PRO A 72 -13.63 -0.08 6.63
CA PRO A 72 -12.21 0.07 6.32
C PRO A 72 -11.99 0.75 4.97
N TYR A 73 -10.96 1.59 4.89
CA TYR A 73 -10.57 2.24 3.66
C TYR A 73 -9.72 1.32 2.79
N TYR A 74 -10.22 1.07 1.58
CA TYR A 74 -9.53 0.38 0.53
C TYR A 74 -9.17 1.39 -0.57
N PRO A 75 -7.88 1.60 -0.88
CA PRO A 75 -7.47 2.51 -1.95
C PRO A 75 -8.10 2.11 -3.29
N SER A 76 -8.88 3.01 -3.89
CA SER A 76 -9.48 2.78 -5.21
C SER A 76 -8.47 2.83 -6.34
N VAL A 77 -7.33 3.52 -6.12
CA VAL A 77 -6.21 3.64 -7.06
C VAL A 77 -4.94 3.23 -6.33
N ALA A 78 -4.39 2.07 -6.70
CA ALA A 78 -3.12 1.57 -6.18
C ALA A 78 -1.96 1.69 -7.18
N GLN A 79 -2.23 2.21 -8.39
CA GLN A 79 -1.25 2.33 -9.47
C GLN A 79 -0.48 3.67 -9.37
N ALA A 80 0.76 3.70 -9.86
CA ALA A 80 1.59 4.88 -9.90
C ALA A 80 2.59 4.85 -11.08
N VAL A 81 3.00 6.03 -11.54
CA VAL A 81 3.99 6.19 -12.63
C VAL A 81 5.39 5.80 -12.17
N THR A 82 5.71 6.01 -10.89
CA THR A 82 7.04 5.75 -10.33
C THR A 82 6.96 4.96 -9.03
N GLU A 83 8.04 4.24 -8.70
CA GLU A 83 8.17 3.51 -7.44
C GLU A 83 8.01 4.44 -6.23
N SER A 84 8.63 5.63 -6.26
CA SER A 84 8.53 6.61 -5.18
C SER A 84 7.10 7.09 -4.97
N GLN A 85 6.36 7.37 -6.05
CA GLN A 85 4.94 7.72 -5.95
C GLN A 85 4.12 6.58 -5.35
N ALA A 86 4.35 5.32 -5.73
CA ALA A 86 3.67 4.19 -5.14
C ALA A 86 3.91 4.09 -3.62
N ILE A 87 5.15 4.32 -3.18
CA ILE A 87 5.51 4.37 -1.75
C ILE A 87 4.77 5.51 -1.04
N HIS A 88 4.78 6.71 -1.61
CA HIS A 88 4.09 7.87 -1.03
C HIS A 88 2.57 7.63 -0.91
N SER A 89 1.95 7.09 -1.96
CA SER A 89 0.53 6.75 -1.97
C SER A 89 0.19 5.68 -0.93
N ALA A 90 1.03 4.65 -0.78
CA ALA A 90 0.84 3.60 0.23
C ALA A 90 0.88 4.14 1.66
N ILE A 91 1.84 5.02 1.96
CA ILE A 91 1.93 5.67 3.27
C ILE A 91 0.71 6.57 3.49
N SER A 92 0.37 7.39 2.50
CA SER A 92 -0.77 8.31 2.55
C SER A 92 -2.10 7.61 2.74
N ALA A 93 -2.30 6.44 2.10
CA ALA A 93 -3.52 5.65 2.23
C ALA A 93 -3.82 5.25 3.68
N ILE A 94 -2.78 5.14 4.52
CA ILE A 94 -2.90 4.79 5.93
C ILE A 94 -2.90 6.06 6.79
N THR A 95 -1.90 6.93 6.61
CA THR A 95 -1.68 8.05 7.52
C THR A 95 -2.78 9.10 7.46
N THR A 96 -3.41 9.32 6.30
CA THR A 96 -4.45 10.36 6.16
C THR A 96 -5.60 10.16 7.13
N PHE A 97 -6.14 8.93 7.21
CA PHE A 97 -7.30 8.65 8.07
C PHE A 97 -6.91 8.58 9.55
N LEU A 98 -5.77 7.95 9.87
CA LEU A 98 -5.26 7.91 11.25
C LEU A 98 -5.03 9.31 11.81
N VAL A 99 -4.30 10.15 11.07
CA VAL A 99 -3.97 11.51 11.49
C VAL A 99 -5.23 12.37 11.58
N SER A 100 -6.19 12.23 10.64
CA SER A 100 -7.47 12.97 10.73
C SER A 100 -8.22 12.61 12.00
N ALA A 101 -8.43 11.32 12.29
CA ALA A 101 -9.16 10.89 13.47
C ALA A 101 -8.49 11.33 14.78
N ILE A 102 -7.15 11.26 14.85
CA ILE A 102 -6.38 11.75 16.00
C ILE A 102 -6.56 13.26 16.18
N ASN A 103 -6.47 14.04 15.09
CA ASN A 103 -6.65 15.49 15.14
C ASN A 103 -8.08 15.89 15.52
N GLU A 104 -9.07 15.05 15.23
CA GLU A 104 -10.46 15.21 15.66
C GLU A 104 -10.69 14.80 17.14
N GLY A 105 -9.65 14.29 17.82
CA GLY A 105 -9.67 13.96 19.24
C GLY A 105 -10.05 12.51 19.55
N HIS A 106 -10.12 11.63 18.55
CA HIS A 106 -10.32 10.21 18.79
C HIS A 106 -9.06 9.55 19.35
N GLU A 107 -9.23 8.71 20.37
CA GLU A 107 -8.13 7.96 20.97
C GLU A 107 -7.68 6.84 20.02
N PRO A 108 -6.39 6.81 19.60
CA PRO A 108 -5.90 5.78 18.70
C PRO A 108 -5.97 4.39 19.32
N SER A 109 -6.33 3.41 18.48
CA SER A 109 -6.40 1.99 18.85
C SER A 109 -5.76 1.12 17.77
N ASP A 110 -5.14 0.02 18.19
CA ASP A 110 -4.63 -1.00 17.27
C ASP A 110 -5.75 -1.62 16.42
N ASP A 111 -7.00 -1.61 16.91
CA ASP A 111 -8.17 -2.10 16.17
C ASP A 111 -8.51 -1.24 14.93
N TRP A 112 -7.93 -0.05 14.80
CA TRP A 112 -8.07 0.77 13.59
C TRP A 112 -7.28 0.20 12.41
N LEU A 113 -6.38 -0.76 12.64
CA LEU A 113 -5.59 -1.42 11.61
C LEU A 113 -6.21 -2.78 11.28
N VAL A 114 -7.01 -2.81 10.22
CA VAL A 114 -7.67 -4.04 9.77
C VAL A 114 -6.74 -4.77 8.81
N PRO A 115 -6.40 -6.05 9.03
CA PRO A 115 -5.57 -6.82 8.11
C PRO A 115 -6.07 -6.74 6.67
N ASN A 116 -5.13 -6.59 5.74
CA ASN A 116 -5.42 -6.67 4.32
C ASN A 116 -5.15 -8.10 3.83
N GLU A 117 -6.21 -8.82 3.48
CA GLU A 117 -6.12 -10.22 3.00
C GLU A 117 -5.37 -10.35 1.67
N ASP A 118 -5.29 -9.27 0.90
CA ASP A 118 -4.58 -9.23 -0.39
C ASP A 118 -3.09 -8.85 -0.25
N PHE A 119 -2.54 -8.81 0.97
CA PHE A 119 -1.18 -8.32 1.23
C PHE A 119 -0.05 -9.24 0.76
#